data_AF-A0A3M1T663-F1
#
_entry.id   AF-A0A3M1T663-F1
#
_cell.length_a   1.000
_cell.length_b   1.000
_cell.length_c   1.000
_cell.angle_alpha   90.00
_cell.angle_beta   90.00
_cell.angle_gamma   90.00
#
_symmetry.space_group_name_H-M   'P 1'
#
loop_
_entity.id
_entity.type
_entity.pdbx_description
1 polymer ?
#
loop_
_entity_poly.entity_id
_entity_poly.type
_entity_poly.pdbx_seq_one_letter_code
_entity_poly.pdbx_strand_id
1 'polypeptide(L)'
;MKEAKSGAGAGRGVRTAGAATFTWKDGAWTDTRIRPGMKTLKVKYLSDAYFALLRLRPRLKEALALGERVRVLAAEGRVIEVAPDGISEAAKVEAFLR
;
A
#
# COMPACT_ATOMS: atom_id res chain seq x y z
N MET A 1 -7.49 -2.44 -36.72
CA MET A 1 -7.22 -3.22 -35.49
C MET A 1 -6.34 -2.35 -34.61
N LYS A 2 -6.87 -1.79 -33.52
CA LYS A 2 -6.18 -0.79 -32.69
C LYS A 2 -5.37 -1.55 -31.64
N GLU A 3 -4.16 -1.96 -31.98
CA GLU A 3 -3.18 -2.40 -30.99
C GLU A 3 -2.78 -1.18 -30.15
N ALA A 4 -3.39 -1.04 -28.97
CA ALA A 4 -2.86 -0.17 -27.93
C ALA A 4 -1.73 -0.90 -27.20
N LYS A 5 -0.57 -1.02 -27.85
CA LYS A 5 0.69 -1.19 -27.12
C LYS A 5 1.05 0.17 -26.51
N SER A 6 0.74 0.34 -25.23
CA SER A 6 1.57 1.18 -24.37
C SER A 6 2.39 0.17 -23.55
N GLY A 7 3.65 -0.14 -23.85
CA GLY A 7 4.72 0.81 -24.11
C GLY A 7 5.56 0.93 -22.84
N ALA A 8 6.44 -0.05 -22.64
CA ALA A 8 7.77 0.04 -22.03
C ALA A 8 8.01 0.86 -20.75
N GLY A 9 8.45 0.16 -19.71
CA GLY A 9 9.34 0.72 -18.69
C GLY A 9 9.54 -0.21 -17.50
N ALA A 10 10.66 -0.94 -17.47
CA ALA A 10 11.39 -1.17 -16.22
C ALA A 10 11.99 0.18 -15.73
N GLY A 11 11.12 1.18 -15.66
CA GLY A 11 11.41 2.54 -15.26
C GLY A 11 11.30 2.59 -13.76
N ARG A 12 12.41 3.01 -13.15
CA ARG A 12 12.58 3.49 -11.79
C ARG A 12 11.47 4.49 -11.41
N GLY A 13 10.25 4.00 -11.19
CA GLY A 13 9.09 4.85 -10.94
C GLY A 13 9.18 5.39 -9.53
N VAL A 14 9.40 6.70 -9.40
CA VAL A 14 9.22 7.44 -8.15
C VAL A 14 7.87 8.15 -8.24
N ARG A 15 7.04 8.03 -7.21
CA ARG A 15 5.76 8.76 -7.10
C ARG A 15 5.64 9.40 -5.74
N THR A 16 5.00 10.55 -5.68
CA THR A 16 4.55 11.15 -4.41
C THR A 16 3.05 10.94 -4.27
N ALA A 17 2.62 10.58 -3.06
CA ALA A 17 1.21 10.44 -2.72
C ALA A 17 1.01 10.87 -1.26
N GLY A 18 0.23 11.93 -1.06
CA GLY A 18 0.18 12.63 0.22
C GLY A 18 1.57 13.14 0.60
N ALA A 19 2.01 12.84 1.83
CA ALA A 19 3.33 13.24 2.34
C ALA A 19 4.44 12.19 2.12
N ALA A 20 4.16 11.11 1.37
CA ALA A 20 5.08 10.00 1.20
C ALA A 20 5.60 9.88 -0.24
N THR A 21 6.87 9.46 -0.35
CA THR A 21 7.52 9.13 -1.62
C THR A 21 7.60 7.61 -1.76
N PHE A 22 7.19 7.10 -2.91
CA PHE A 22 7.10 5.69 -3.23
C PHE A 22 8.04 5.33 -4.38
N THR A 23 8.63 4.15 -4.31
CA THR A 23 9.34 3.53 -5.43
C THR A 23 8.68 2.22 -5.82
N TRP A 24 8.64 1.92 -7.12
CA TRP A 24 8.19 0.61 -7.58
C TRP A 24 9.28 -0.42 -7.37
N LYS A 25 9.05 -1.40 -6.50
CA LYS A 25 9.96 -2.53 -6.25
C LYS A 25 9.17 -3.78 -5.86
N ASP A 26 9.67 -4.95 -6.24
CA ASP A 26 9.05 -6.26 -5.94
C ASP A 26 7.56 -6.34 -6.31
N GLY A 27 7.14 -5.63 -7.36
CA GLY A 27 5.75 -5.59 -7.82
C GLY A 27 4.79 -4.77 -6.94
N ALA A 28 5.29 -3.88 -6.08
CA ALA A 28 4.48 -2.98 -5.26
C ALA A 28 5.06 -1.56 -5.19
N TRP A 29 4.18 -0.56 -5.05
CA TRP A 29 4.59 0.79 -4.66
C TRP A 29 5.02 0.77 -3.20
N THR A 30 6.30 1.02 -2.92
CA THR A 30 6.83 0.97 -1.55
C THR A 30 7.25 2.34 -1.06
N ASP A 31 6.68 2.76 0.07
CA ASP A 31 7.09 3.97 0.80
C ASP A 31 8.58 3.88 1.17
N THR A 32 9.33 4.89 0.74
CA THR A 32 10.79 4.99 0.93
C THR A 32 11.23 5.06 2.39
N ARG A 33 10.31 5.36 3.33
CA ARG A 33 10.57 5.41 4.77
C ARG A 33 10.59 4.04 5.43
N ILE A 34 10.13 3.00 4.75
CA ILE A 34 10.09 1.63 5.29
C ILE A 34 11.51 1.10 5.45
N ARG A 35 11.81 0.57 6.64
CA ARG A 35 13.10 -0.05 6.99
C ARG A 35 12.91 -1.53 7.33
N PRO A 36 13.96 -2.36 7.20
CA PRO A 36 13.92 -3.74 7.69
C PRO A 36 13.54 -3.82 9.17
N GLY A 37 12.85 -4.90 9.57
CA GLY A 37 12.45 -5.14 10.96
C GLY A 37 11.13 -4.50 11.40
N MET A 38 10.49 -3.71 10.54
CA MET A 38 9.16 -3.16 10.83
C MET A 38 8.06 -4.24 10.77
N LYS A 39 7.08 -4.16 11.67
CA LYS A 39 5.93 -5.07 11.69
C LYS A 39 5.05 -4.78 10.48
N THR A 40 4.69 -5.82 9.73
CA THR A 40 3.88 -5.69 8.51
C THR A 40 2.58 -6.46 8.65
N LEU A 41 1.47 -5.81 8.30
CA LEU A 41 0.17 -6.46 8.15
C LEU A 41 -0.25 -6.42 6.67
N LYS A 42 -0.50 -7.59 6.09
CA LYS A 42 -1.02 -7.71 4.73
C LYS A 42 -2.54 -7.53 4.72
N VAL A 43 -3.05 -6.56 3.97
CA VAL A 43 -4.48 -6.23 3.88
C VAL A 43 -4.98 -6.50 2.46
N LYS A 44 -6.11 -7.20 2.33
CA LYS A 44 -6.68 -7.51 1.02
C LYS A 44 -7.27 -6.25 0.38
N TYR A 45 -6.92 -5.98 -0.87
CA TYR A 45 -7.45 -4.84 -1.61
C TYR A 45 -8.99 -4.87 -1.68
N LEU A 46 -9.63 -3.72 -1.46
CA LEU A 46 -11.09 -3.54 -1.45
C LEU A 46 -11.87 -4.48 -0.52
N SER A 47 -11.24 -4.98 0.55
CA SER A 47 -11.90 -5.76 1.61
C SER A 47 -12.40 -4.89 2.75
N ASP A 48 -13.13 -5.48 3.70
CA ASP A 48 -13.55 -4.79 4.93
C ASP A 48 -12.35 -4.26 5.73
N ALA A 49 -11.26 -5.03 5.80
CA ALA A 49 -9.98 -4.58 6.38
C ALA A 49 -9.41 -3.33 5.67
N TYR A 50 -9.48 -3.28 4.33
CA TYR A 50 -9.03 -2.12 3.55
C TYR A 50 -9.86 -0.87 3.87
N PHE A 51 -11.19 -1.00 3.93
CA PHE A 51 -12.05 0.14 4.26
C PHE A 51 -11.94 0.54 5.73
N ALA A 52 -11.75 -0.41 6.65
CA ALA A 52 -11.46 -0.11 8.05
C ALA A 52 -10.14 0.66 8.20
N LEU A 53 -9.10 0.26 7.47
CA LEU A 53 -7.83 0.98 7.42
C LEU A 53 -8.01 2.44 6.98
N LEU A 54 -8.75 2.69 5.90
CA LEU A 54 -9.02 4.05 5.41
C LEU A 54 -9.80 4.89 6.41
N ARG A 55 -10.73 4.28 7.17
CA ARG A 55 -11.46 4.98 8.25
C ARG A 55 -10.56 5.33 9.43
N LEU A 56 -9.71 4.40 9.86
CA LEU A 56 -8.81 4.58 11.02
C LEU A 56 -7.58 5.46 10.72
N ARG A 57 -7.15 5.50 9.45
CA ARG A 57 -5.99 6.26 8.97
C ARG A 57 -6.29 6.96 7.64
N PRO A 58 -7.14 8.01 7.63
CA PRO A 58 -7.55 8.70 6.39
C PRO A 58 -6.39 9.21 5.53
N ARG A 59 -5.26 9.59 6.16
CA ARG A 59 -4.01 10.01 5.50
C ARG A 59 -3.37 8.98 4.56
N LEU A 60 -3.82 7.72 4.60
CA LEU A 60 -3.33 6.66 3.71
C LEU A 60 -4.06 6.62 2.38
N LYS A 61 -5.18 7.36 2.22
CA LYS A 61 -6.01 7.32 1.02
C LYS A 61 -5.23 7.58 -0.25
N GLU A 62 -4.39 8.61 -0.27
CA GLU A 62 -3.59 8.98 -1.43
C GLU A 62 -2.57 7.89 -1.77
N ALA A 63 -1.93 7.30 -0.75
CA ALA A 63 -0.98 6.21 -0.93
C ALA A 63 -1.66 4.95 -1.50
N LEU A 64 -2.82 4.58 -0.95
CA LEU A 64 -3.54 3.38 -1.39
C LEU A 64 -4.21 3.57 -2.77
N ALA A 65 -4.43 4.80 -3.22
CA ALA A 65 -4.88 5.10 -4.58
C ALA A 65 -3.82 4.81 -5.65
N LEU A 66 -2.57 4.51 -5.28
CA LEU A 66 -1.52 4.14 -6.23
C LEU A 66 -1.77 2.78 -6.92
N GLY A 67 -2.63 1.93 -6.34
CA GLY A 67 -3.10 0.69 -6.95
C GLY A 67 -3.32 -0.44 -5.95
N GLU A 68 -3.43 -1.66 -6.46
CA GLU A 68 -3.78 -2.86 -5.66
C GLU A 68 -2.60 -3.45 -4.87
N ARG A 69 -1.38 -2.94 -5.11
CA ARG A 69 -0.13 -3.39 -4.48
C ARG A 69 0.67 -2.21 -3.95
N VAL A 70 0.53 -1.94 -2.66
CA VAL A 70 1.14 -0.79 -1.98
C VAL A 70 1.67 -1.20 -0.61
N ARG A 71 2.91 -0.84 -0.30
CA ARG A 71 3.52 -0.93 1.03
C ARG A 71 3.70 0.47 1.59
N VAL A 72 2.98 0.80 2.65
CA VAL A 72 2.96 2.15 3.23
C VAL A 72 3.18 2.13 4.73
N LEU A 73 3.96 3.10 5.23
CA LEU A 73 4.15 3.29 6.67
C LEU A 73 2.86 3.85 7.29
N ALA A 74 2.18 3.04 8.11
CA ALA A 74 0.92 3.42 8.74
C ALA A 74 1.12 4.08 10.11
N ALA A 75 2.17 3.69 10.84
CA ALA A 75 2.65 4.30 12.08
C ALA A 75 4.14 3.98 12.27
N GLU A 76 4.76 4.51 13.32
CA GLU A 76 6.13 4.17 13.66
C GLU A 76 6.31 2.64 13.79
N GLY A 77 7.23 2.08 13.01
CA GLY A 77 7.51 0.65 12.99
C GLY A 77 6.41 -0.25 12.42
N ARG A 78 5.31 0.30 11.89
CA ARG A 78 4.14 -0.45 11.40
C ARG A 78 3.86 -0.17 9.93
N VAL A 79 3.91 -1.21 9.11
CA VAL A 79 3.69 -1.18 7.67
C VAL A 79 2.38 -1.87 7.34
N ILE A 80 1.60 -1.26 6.44
CA ILE A 80 0.52 -1.96 5.74
C ILE A 80 1.03 -2.35 4.36
N GLU A 81 0.86 -3.62 4.01
CA GLU A 81 1.02 -4.12 2.65
C GLU A 81 -0.36 -4.47 2.09
N VAL A 82 -0.85 -3.67 1.14
CA VAL A 82 -2.05 -4.02 0.38
C VAL A 82 -1.65 -5.00 -0.72
N ALA A 83 -2.28 -6.18 -0.73
CA ALA A 83 -2.05 -7.22 -1.71
C ALA A 83 -3.26 -8.18 -1.80
N PRO A 84 -3.48 -8.90 -2.92
CA PRO A 84 -4.64 -9.79 -3.07
C PRO A 84 -4.73 -10.93 -2.04
N ASP A 85 -3.61 -11.37 -1.49
CA ASP A 85 -3.45 -12.43 -0.49
C ASP A 85 -3.54 -11.94 0.96
N GLY A 86 -3.92 -10.68 1.18
CA GLY A 86 -4.04 -10.10 2.52
C GLY A 86 -5.27 -10.57 3.31
N ILE A 87 -5.34 -10.13 4.57
CA ILE A 87 -6.52 -10.35 5.43
C ILE A 87 -7.69 -9.46 5.00
N SER A 88 -8.92 -9.92 5.26
CA SER A 88 -10.13 -9.15 5.00
C SER A 88 -10.82 -8.66 6.27
N GLU A 89 -10.42 -9.11 7.46
CA GLU A 89 -11.13 -8.80 8.71
C GLU A 89 -10.73 -7.44 9.32
N ALA A 90 -11.70 -6.54 9.48
CA ALA A 90 -11.50 -5.21 10.06
C ALA A 90 -10.88 -5.24 11.47
N ALA A 91 -11.31 -6.18 12.32
CA ALA A 91 -10.85 -6.31 13.71
C ALA A 91 -9.32 -6.52 13.82
N LYS A 92 -8.70 -7.21 12.85
CA LYS A 92 -7.25 -7.42 12.82
C LYS A 92 -6.50 -6.13 12.48
N VAL A 93 -7.08 -5.26 11.64
CA VAL A 93 -6.51 -3.94 11.34
C VAL A 93 -6.56 -3.03 12.57
N GLU A 94 -7.68 -3.02 13.29
CA GLU A 94 -7.82 -2.27 14.53
C GLU A 94 -6.79 -2.73 15.58
N ALA A 95 -6.66 -4.04 15.79
CA ALA A 95 -5.71 -4.61 16.72
C ALA A 95 -4.25 -4.27 16.35
N PHE A 96 -3.91 -4.26 15.06
CA PHE A 96 -2.56 -3.94 14.59
C PHE A 96 -2.21 -2.45 14.73
N LEU A 97 -3.21 -1.57 14.61
CA LEU A 97 -3.00 -0.12 14.66
C LEU A 97 -3.04 0.48 16.08
N ARG A 98 -3.49 -0.28 17.08
CA ARG A 98 -3.36 0.04 18.51
C ARG A 98 -1.90 -0.06 18.92
#